data_AF-A0AAW4J903-F1
#
_entry.id   AF-A0AAW4J903-F1
#
_cell.length_a   1.000
_cell.length_b   1.000
_cell.length_c   1.000
_cell.angle_alpha   90.00
_cell.angle_beta   90.00
_cell.angle_gamma   90.00
#
_symmetry.space_group_name_H-M   'P 1'
#
loop_
_entity.id
_entity.type
_entity.pdbx_description
1 polymer ?
#
loop_
_entity_poly.entity_id
_entity_poly.type
_entity_poly.pdbx_seq_one_letter_code
_entity_poly.pdbx_strand_id
1 'polypeptide(L)'
;MIKEPDDKEEHLPFLEILSMGRKGLSTYAHWVYIKLAMLLDFDKEHNEPLDALAQKVGIQHKKLRAVLDELEQVGLISVSYPNQGRLSRVRAIKLVHGEIINNNFPLISLISFLMKKAQGIRVSSKNDDGLDAQNMDFREFLLLLTLLRYSDKFGIVMGCGTKKIYQHTGLKKLSVHAYLKRLCEKGFILSRAEGSIRNAFITCEDPIYSLNLAHPYWEEAAIYGRYYIIKYPECHQFEVDTIGKLKDLWGSIKKIKDQPDNDLYRESLFQNIIRMKSYFYLRNSIHSWKKDYKNKVLDEQSSSVLFWFVECLDALRNADPDFLKCIRYEKIGTRVGDSGEKKSSQSDANKNDRTKQELLPSNSLLQCYIEQHTSKIYSNTGLLPQLHLCCGVNLPLFGPQAFFSYAKEYQFYSRAPLVMNQNIFHDLILGLIELIATNQIYFYLIIASRHQHQPFSENKAQTVKPFRIIPRSKHQNRYSCVFVLEPSLKRNEYFLGELALMESNSSNEYVYGNLSFDDEQIYPSEEDLVEYGLHLRPKTQFSA
;
A
#
# COMPACT_ATOMS: atom_id res chain seq x y z
N MET A 1 39.56 -8.32 -13.06
CA MET A 1 38.87 -8.65 -11.79
C MET A 1 39.10 -7.51 -10.82
N ILE A 2 38.26 -6.49 -10.90
CA ILE A 2 38.13 -5.49 -9.82
C ILE A 2 37.07 -6.13 -8.91
N LYS A 3 37.44 -6.44 -7.66
CA LYS A 3 36.45 -6.82 -6.65
C LYS A 3 35.55 -5.60 -6.46
N GLU A 4 34.29 -5.69 -6.89
CA GLU A 4 33.26 -4.80 -6.34
C GLU A 4 33.32 -4.95 -4.81
N PRO A 5 33.46 -3.85 -4.04
CA PRO A 5 33.36 -3.93 -2.60
C PRO A 5 31.99 -4.54 -2.25
N ASP A 6 31.98 -5.48 -1.31
CA ASP A 6 30.76 -6.13 -0.85
C ASP A 6 29.87 -5.04 -0.22
N ASP A 7 28.82 -4.59 -0.92
CA ASP A 7 27.86 -3.53 -0.52
C ASP A 7 27.32 -3.70 0.93
N LYS A 8 27.48 -4.89 1.50
CA LYS A 8 27.11 -5.23 2.87
C LYS A 8 28.00 -4.58 3.94
N GLU A 9 29.31 -4.38 3.68
CA GLU A 9 30.21 -3.80 4.68
C GLU A 9 29.91 -2.31 4.91
N GLU A 10 29.55 -1.55 3.87
CA GLU A 10 29.22 -0.11 4.01
C GLU A 10 27.95 0.13 4.84
N HIS A 11 27.04 -0.84 4.88
CA HIS A 11 25.74 -0.70 5.53
C HIS A 11 25.63 -1.38 6.90
N LEU A 12 26.65 -2.16 7.28
CA LEU A 12 26.65 -2.95 8.51
C LEU A 12 26.30 -2.14 9.78
N PRO A 13 26.86 -0.93 10.00
CA PRO A 13 26.53 -0.12 11.18
C PRO A 13 25.04 0.29 11.21
N PHE A 14 24.43 0.50 10.04
CA PHE A 14 23.02 0.88 9.96
C PHE A 14 22.10 -0.31 10.22
N LEU A 15 22.47 -1.51 9.76
CA LEU A 15 21.70 -2.73 10.01
C LEU A 15 21.60 -3.03 11.52
N GLU A 16 22.67 -2.81 12.26
CA GLU A 16 22.70 -2.96 13.72
C GLU A 16 21.81 -1.93 14.43
N ILE A 17 21.76 -0.68 13.94
CA ILE A 17 20.85 0.33 14.49
C ILE A 17 19.39 -0.05 14.25
N LEU A 18 19.08 -0.61 13.08
CA LEU A 18 17.72 -0.99 12.68
C LEU A 18 17.25 -2.27 13.37
N SER A 19 18.14 -3.23 13.66
CA SER A 19 17.77 -4.51 14.26
C SER A 19 17.31 -4.38 15.72
N MET A 20 17.67 -3.28 16.38
CA MET A 20 17.44 -3.08 17.82
C MET A 20 15.96 -2.84 18.18
N GLY A 21 15.50 -3.59 19.19
CA GLY A 21 14.20 -3.43 19.80
C GLY A 21 14.15 -2.17 20.67
N ARG A 22 13.50 -1.12 20.19
CA ARG A 22 13.46 0.19 20.86
C ARG A 22 12.11 0.47 21.54
N LYS A 23 11.37 -0.58 21.91
CA LYS A 23 10.02 -0.46 22.45
C LYS A 23 10.09 0.17 23.85
N GLY A 24 9.24 1.16 24.09
CA GLY A 24 9.14 1.82 25.40
C GLY A 24 9.97 3.10 25.51
N LEU A 25 10.80 3.40 24.50
CA LEU A 25 11.53 4.66 24.44
C LEU A 25 10.63 5.85 24.08
N SER A 26 10.98 6.99 24.64
CA SER A 26 10.50 8.30 24.28
C SER A 26 11.00 8.66 22.88
N THR A 27 10.26 9.52 22.18
CA THR A 27 10.68 10.01 20.85
C THR A 27 12.06 10.65 20.87
N TYR A 28 12.40 11.29 21.98
CA TYR A 28 13.71 11.90 22.15
C TYR A 28 14.80 10.85 22.34
N ALA A 29 14.56 9.81 23.15
CA ALA A 29 15.50 8.72 23.32
C ALA A 29 15.76 7.94 22.03
N HIS A 30 14.74 7.70 21.20
CA HIS A 30 14.92 7.11 19.87
C HIS A 30 15.89 7.91 19.00
N TRP A 31 15.76 9.24 18.99
CA TRP A 31 16.63 10.13 18.22
C TRP A 31 18.06 10.14 18.73
N VAL A 32 18.24 10.28 20.03
CA VAL A 32 19.55 10.28 20.68
C VAL A 32 20.26 8.94 20.50
N TYR A 33 19.53 7.82 20.58
CA TYR A 33 20.09 6.51 20.30
C TYR A 33 20.69 6.42 18.89
N ILE A 34 19.96 6.89 17.88
CA ILE A 34 20.46 6.92 16.50
C ILE A 34 21.74 7.75 16.40
N LYS A 35 21.76 8.95 16.98
CA LYS A 35 22.94 9.82 17.00
C LYS A 35 24.13 9.18 17.71
N LEU A 36 23.90 8.54 18.86
CA LEU A 36 24.94 7.84 19.62
C LEU A 36 25.49 6.67 18.81
N ALA A 37 24.63 5.85 18.21
CA ALA A 37 25.05 4.71 17.40
C ALA A 37 25.77 5.09 16.10
N MET A 38 25.57 6.32 15.61
CA MET A 38 26.35 6.88 14.51
C MET A 38 27.70 7.47 14.93
N LEU A 39 27.85 7.85 16.21
CA LEU A 39 29.07 8.48 16.73
C LEU A 39 30.01 7.46 17.38
N LEU A 40 29.45 6.42 17.98
CA LEU A 40 30.16 5.43 18.78
C LEU A 40 30.18 4.11 18.02
N ASP A 41 31.34 3.47 17.96
CA ASP A 41 31.43 2.08 17.54
C ASP A 41 30.74 1.17 18.55
N PHE A 42 29.99 0.19 18.07
CA PHE A 42 29.45 -0.85 18.92
C PHE A 42 30.57 -1.61 19.65
N ASP A 43 30.24 -2.08 20.85
CA ASP A 43 31.13 -2.81 21.73
C ASP A 43 32.42 -2.12 22.21
N LYS A 44 32.66 -0.86 21.83
CA LYS A 44 33.75 -0.03 22.37
C LYS A 44 33.25 0.84 23.51
N GLU A 45 34.02 0.88 24.60
CA GLU A 45 33.77 1.82 25.69
C GLU A 45 34.22 3.22 25.29
N HIS A 46 33.31 4.18 25.40
CA HIS A 46 33.61 5.58 25.18
C HIS A 46 33.60 6.34 26.49
N ASN A 47 34.78 6.85 26.85
CA ASN A 47 35.06 7.50 28.13
C ASN A 47 35.18 9.02 27.94
N GLU A 48 34.09 9.66 27.55
CA GLU A 48 34.05 11.11 27.33
C GLU A 48 33.22 11.82 28.40
N PRO A 49 33.59 13.07 28.78
CA PRO A 49 32.74 13.89 29.62
C PRO A 49 31.35 14.08 29.00
N LEU A 50 30.31 14.00 29.83
CA LEU A 50 28.92 14.04 29.36
C LEU A 50 28.59 15.34 28.61
N ASP A 51 29.23 16.46 28.97
CA ASP A 51 29.08 17.75 28.28
C ASP A 51 29.64 17.70 26.84
N ALA A 52 30.79 17.05 26.65
CA ALA A 52 31.41 16.89 25.33
C ALA A 52 30.57 15.96 24.43
N LEU A 53 30.09 14.84 24.99
CA LEU A 53 29.18 13.94 24.28
C LEU A 53 27.86 14.63 23.91
N ALA A 54 27.30 15.43 24.83
CA ALA A 54 26.08 16.20 24.56
C ALA A 54 26.25 17.19 23.41
N GLN A 55 27.42 17.85 23.31
CA GLN A 55 27.75 18.72 22.18
C GLN A 55 27.83 17.95 20.86
N LYS A 56 28.50 16.79 20.84
CA LYS A 56 28.60 15.93 19.63
C LYS A 56 27.24 15.42 19.15
N VAL A 57 26.39 15.00 20.08
CA VAL A 57 25.02 14.55 19.79
C VAL A 57 24.11 15.74 19.39
N GLY A 58 24.46 16.96 19.80
CA GLY A 58 23.72 18.18 19.51
C GLY A 58 22.53 18.41 20.45
N ILE A 59 22.67 18.06 21.74
CA ILE A 59 21.62 18.17 22.75
C ILE A 59 22.11 18.79 24.06
N GLN A 60 21.19 19.22 24.92
CA GLN A 60 21.54 19.75 26.24
C GLN A 60 22.00 18.64 27.18
N HIS A 61 23.10 18.87 27.92
CA HIS A 61 23.69 17.94 28.88
C HIS A 61 22.67 17.33 29.88
N LYS A 62 21.79 18.16 30.45
CA LYS A 62 20.74 17.68 31.39
C LYS A 62 19.77 16.69 30.74
N LYS A 63 19.41 16.92 29.46
CA LYS A 63 18.52 16.05 28.71
C LYS A 63 19.23 14.76 28.30
N LEU A 64 20.51 14.83 27.92
CA LEU A 64 21.30 13.63 27.62
C LEU A 64 21.33 12.68 28.82
N ARG A 65 21.51 13.20 30.04
CA ARG A 65 21.51 12.37 31.25
C ARG A 65 20.24 11.51 31.38
N ALA A 66 19.07 12.14 31.34
CA ALA A 66 17.79 11.44 31.47
C ALA A 66 17.56 10.42 30.34
N VAL A 67 18.03 10.72 29.13
CA VAL A 67 17.94 9.81 27.99
C VAL A 67 18.86 8.61 28.15
N LEU A 68 20.08 8.80 28.65
CA LEU A 68 20.99 7.67 28.89
C LEU A 68 20.40 6.71 29.93
N ASP A 69 19.78 7.22 30.99
CA ASP A 69 19.10 6.39 31.98
C ASP A 69 17.95 5.58 31.33
N GLU A 70 17.21 6.18 30.41
CA GLU A 70 16.14 5.51 29.63
C GLU A 70 16.70 4.41 28.69
N LEU A 71 17.81 4.69 28.00
CA LEU A 71 18.47 3.74 27.09
C LEU A 71 19.08 2.55 27.85
N GLU A 72 19.65 2.80 29.03
CA GLU A 72 20.20 1.76 29.91
C GLU A 72 19.10 0.86 30.47
N GLN A 73 17.95 1.42 30.88
CA GLN A 73 16.80 0.64 31.35
C GLN A 73 16.25 -0.33 30.30
N VAL A 74 16.31 0.04 29.02
CA VAL A 74 15.88 -0.81 27.89
C VAL A 74 17.01 -1.73 27.41
N GLY A 75 18.22 -1.61 27.96
CA GLY A 75 19.36 -2.48 27.67
C GLY A 75 20.06 -2.18 26.34
N LEU A 76 19.90 -0.97 25.78
CA LEU A 76 20.56 -0.57 24.53
C LEU A 76 21.99 -0.06 24.74
N ILE A 77 22.28 0.40 25.95
CA ILE A 77 23.61 0.83 26.37
C ILE A 77 23.93 0.25 27.73
N SER A 78 25.22 0.12 28.04
CA SER A 78 25.71 -0.06 29.39
C SER A 78 26.49 1.18 29.82
N VAL A 79 26.20 1.69 31.02
CA VAL A 79 26.91 2.83 31.60
C VAL A 79 27.73 2.35 32.79
N SER A 80 29.05 2.53 32.75
CA SER A 80 29.92 2.25 33.89
C SER A 80 30.68 3.50 34.34
N TYR A 81 31.18 3.47 35.57
CA TYR A 81 31.90 4.59 36.19
C TYR A 81 33.34 4.15 36.45
N PRO A 82 34.26 4.37 35.50
CA PRO A 82 35.63 3.86 35.59
C PRO A 82 36.43 4.48 36.75
N ASN A 83 36.04 5.67 37.24
CA ASN A 83 36.74 6.38 38.32
C ASN A 83 35.88 6.49 39.59
N GLN A 84 36.42 6.09 40.74
CA GLN A 84 35.84 6.40 42.06
C GLN A 84 36.20 7.83 42.51
N GLY A 85 35.27 8.55 43.16
CA GLY A 85 35.50 9.89 43.73
C GLY A 85 35.05 11.07 42.85
N ARG A 86 35.60 12.29 43.06
CA ARG A 86 35.20 13.55 42.37
C ARG A 86 35.22 13.49 40.82
N LEU A 87 35.89 12.49 40.25
CA LEU A 87 35.99 12.17 38.81
C LEU A 87 34.91 11.20 38.28
N SER A 88 33.97 10.75 39.13
CA SER A 88 32.78 9.93 38.80
C SER A 88 31.80 10.55 37.79
N ARG A 89 32.11 11.74 37.26
CA ARG A 89 31.32 12.37 36.18
C ARG A 89 31.60 11.78 34.81
N VAL A 90 32.75 11.12 34.64
CA VAL A 90 33.10 10.42 33.39
C VAL A 90 32.39 9.08 33.39
N ARG A 91 31.55 8.88 32.38
CA ARG A 91 30.77 7.67 32.16
C ARG A 91 31.43 6.91 31.02
N ALA A 92 31.74 5.63 31.21
CA ALA A 92 32.01 4.74 30.10
C ALA A 92 30.65 4.36 29.51
N ILE A 93 30.38 4.77 28.28
CA ILE A 93 29.17 4.37 27.56
C ILE A 93 29.58 3.37 26.50
N LYS A 94 28.91 2.23 26.52
CA LYS A 94 29.09 1.18 25.52
C LYS A 94 27.73 0.85 24.92
N LEU A 95 27.64 0.85 23.59
CA LEU A 95 26.47 0.34 22.88
C LEU A 95 26.46 -1.18 23.00
N VAL A 96 25.31 -1.72 23.38
CA VAL A 96 25.11 -3.16 23.47
C VAL A 96 24.80 -3.68 22.07
N HIS A 97 25.30 -4.86 21.69
CA HIS A 97 24.85 -5.56 20.50
C HIS A 97 23.56 -6.34 20.78
N GLY A 98 22.65 -6.30 19.81
CA GLY A 98 21.44 -7.12 19.80
C GLY A 98 21.65 -8.29 18.86
N GLU A 99 20.81 -9.31 18.96
CA GLU A 99 20.73 -10.30 17.90
C GLU A 99 20.43 -9.59 16.57
N ILE A 100 21.33 -9.72 15.59
CA ILE A 100 21.10 -9.19 14.25
C ILE A 100 19.93 -9.99 13.67
N ILE A 101 18.73 -9.44 13.80
CA ILE A 101 17.56 -9.97 13.11
C ILE A 101 17.85 -9.76 11.63
N ASN A 102 17.97 -10.86 10.89
CA ASN A 102 18.25 -10.89 9.47
C ASN A 102 17.02 -10.40 8.69
N ASN A 103 16.76 -9.09 8.78
CA ASN A 103 15.69 -8.41 8.08
C ASN A 103 16.23 -7.92 6.74
N ASN A 104 15.54 -8.26 5.67
CA ASN A 104 15.81 -7.67 4.38
C ASN A 104 15.29 -6.22 4.39
N PHE A 105 16.18 -5.25 4.13
CA PHE A 105 15.83 -3.85 3.95
C PHE A 105 16.04 -3.47 2.48
N PRO A 106 15.00 -3.58 1.64
CA PRO A 106 15.18 -3.46 0.19
C PRO A 106 15.61 -2.06 -0.27
N LEU A 107 15.43 -1.04 0.58
CA LEU A 107 15.82 0.35 0.35
C LEU A 107 16.97 0.78 1.28
N ILE A 108 17.90 -0.13 1.58
CA ILE A 108 19.02 0.15 2.49
C ILE A 108 19.85 1.35 2.01
N SER A 109 20.00 1.57 0.70
CA SER A 109 20.71 2.74 0.16
C SER A 109 20.07 4.07 0.60
N LEU A 110 18.74 4.19 0.48
CA LEU A 110 17.99 5.36 0.95
C LEU A 110 18.03 5.50 2.47
N ILE A 111 17.98 4.38 3.20
CA ILE A 111 18.11 4.40 4.66
C ILE A 111 19.51 4.90 5.05
N SER A 112 20.57 4.39 4.44
CA SER A 112 21.95 4.80 4.66
C SER A 112 22.14 6.30 4.34
N PHE A 113 21.56 6.77 3.23
CA PHE A 113 21.55 8.19 2.89
C PHE A 113 20.86 9.03 3.96
N LEU A 114 19.65 8.62 4.38
CA LEU A 114 18.90 9.29 5.43
C LEU A 114 19.73 9.36 6.72
N MET A 115 20.31 8.23 7.14
CA MET A 115 21.17 8.14 8.31
C MET A 115 22.37 9.10 8.20
N LYS A 116 23.08 9.15 7.07
CA LYS A 116 24.17 10.13 6.84
C LYS A 116 23.70 11.58 7.04
N LYS A 117 22.50 11.94 6.58
CA LYS A 117 21.90 13.28 6.79
C LYS A 117 21.48 13.56 8.24
N ALA A 118 21.35 12.54 9.10
CA ALA A 118 20.95 12.71 10.49
C ALA A 118 21.89 13.64 11.27
N GLN A 119 23.18 13.71 10.91
CA GLN A 119 24.16 14.60 11.56
C GLN A 119 23.76 16.08 11.46
N GLY A 120 23.20 16.51 10.33
CA GLY A 120 22.78 17.90 10.10
C GLY A 120 21.48 18.31 10.80
N ILE A 121 20.68 17.34 11.26
CA ILE A 121 19.40 17.62 11.92
C ILE A 121 19.66 18.07 13.36
N ARG A 122 19.25 19.30 13.68
CA ARG A 122 19.31 19.89 15.01
C ARG A 122 17.99 19.69 15.75
N VAL A 123 18.07 19.42 17.05
CA VAL A 123 16.89 19.40 17.92
C VAL A 123 16.59 20.83 18.35
N SER A 124 15.72 21.53 17.61
CA SER A 124 15.13 22.78 18.09
C SER A 124 13.80 22.51 18.78
N SER A 125 13.58 23.13 19.94
CA SER A 125 12.26 23.20 20.59
C SER A 125 11.41 24.39 20.11
N LYS A 126 11.99 25.28 19.31
CA LYS A 126 11.27 26.37 18.67
C LYS A 126 10.89 25.92 17.27
N ASN A 127 9.61 26.05 16.94
CA ASN A 127 9.21 26.17 15.55
C ASN A 127 9.90 27.44 15.04
N ASP A 128 11.12 27.32 14.51
CA ASP A 128 11.67 28.38 13.70
C ASP A 128 10.83 28.35 12.43
N ASP A 129 9.89 29.29 12.35
CA ASP A 129 8.94 29.50 11.27
C ASP A 129 9.64 29.93 9.95
N GLY A 130 10.93 29.60 9.79
CA GLY A 130 11.77 29.92 8.64
C GLY A 130 12.71 28.79 8.19
N LEU A 131 12.53 27.55 8.66
CA LEU A 131 13.26 26.40 8.11
C LEU A 131 12.70 26.08 6.71
N ASP A 132 13.57 26.14 5.70
CA ASP A 132 13.31 25.76 4.30
C ASP A 132 12.37 24.56 4.19
N ALA A 133 11.49 24.56 3.19
CA ALA A 133 10.57 23.45 2.90
C ALA A 133 11.29 22.09 2.78
N GLN A 134 12.60 22.10 2.51
CA GLN A 134 13.48 20.92 2.41
C GLN A 134 14.08 20.44 3.74
N ASN A 135 14.04 21.22 4.82
CA ASN A 135 14.63 20.82 6.11
C ASN A 135 13.71 19.84 6.87
N MET A 136 14.27 18.71 7.29
CA MET A 136 13.54 17.62 7.97
C MET A 136 13.70 17.74 9.50
N ASP A 137 12.60 17.78 10.25
CA ASP A 137 12.62 17.67 11.71
C ASP A 137 12.99 16.24 12.13
N PHE A 138 13.60 16.05 13.30
CA PHE A 138 13.97 14.73 13.80
C PHE A 138 12.78 13.79 13.97
N ARG A 139 11.57 14.33 14.19
CA ARG A 139 10.32 13.55 14.27
C ARG A 139 9.87 13.07 12.89
N GLU A 140 10.03 13.90 11.86
CA GLU A 140 9.81 13.55 10.46
C GLU A 140 10.82 12.50 10.00
N PHE A 141 12.08 12.67 10.40
CA PHE A 141 13.16 11.71 10.18
C PHE A 141 12.82 10.34 10.75
N LEU A 142 12.47 10.27 12.05
CA LEU A 142 12.17 9.00 12.71
C LEU A 142 10.99 8.29 12.04
N LEU A 143 9.99 9.07 11.62
CA LEU A 143 8.82 8.57 10.92
C LEU A 143 9.18 8.04 9.53
N LEU A 144 9.93 8.80 8.72
CA LEU A 144 10.37 8.39 7.39
C LEU A 144 11.28 7.16 7.44
N LEU A 145 12.23 7.14 8.38
CA LEU A 145 13.09 5.97 8.63
C LEU A 145 12.24 4.73 8.97
N THR A 146 11.20 4.89 9.78
CA THR A 146 10.28 3.80 10.10
C THR A 146 9.52 3.35 8.86
N LEU A 147 9.02 4.26 8.02
CA LEU A 147 8.33 3.87 6.79
C LEU A 147 9.27 3.12 5.82
N LEU A 148 10.49 3.62 5.59
CA LEU A 148 11.51 2.95 4.77
C LEU A 148 11.87 1.54 5.29
N ARG A 149 11.88 1.36 6.62
CA ARG A 149 12.14 0.06 7.24
C ARG A 149 11.05 -0.97 6.91
N TYR A 150 9.80 -0.53 6.71
CA TYR A 150 8.65 -1.38 6.42
C TYR A 150 8.24 -1.37 4.94
N SER A 151 8.96 -0.65 4.08
CA SER A 151 8.70 -0.65 2.64
C SER A 151 9.34 -1.84 1.93
N ASP A 152 8.71 -2.28 0.85
CA ASP A 152 9.40 -3.08 -0.16
C ASP A 152 10.30 -2.21 -1.08
N LYS A 153 10.96 -2.83 -2.06
CA LYS A 153 11.87 -2.13 -2.98
C LYS A 153 11.20 -1.05 -3.85
N PHE A 154 9.87 -1.05 -3.92
CA PHE A 154 9.08 -0.08 -4.68
C PHE A 154 8.60 1.08 -3.80
N GLY A 155 8.98 1.10 -2.52
CA GLY A 155 8.49 2.11 -1.58
C GLY A 155 7.08 1.83 -1.07
N ILE A 156 6.53 0.63 -1.28
CA ILE A 156 5.21 0.27 -0.76
C ILE A 156 5.34 -0.20 0.68
N VAL A 157 4.73 0.54 1.60
CA VAL A 157 4.70 0.24 3.03
C VAL A 157 3.39 -0.42 3.39
N MET A 158 3.46 -1.66 3.89
CA MET A 158 2.30 -2.40 4.40
C MET A 158 2.51 -2.88 5.83
N GLY A 159 1.42 -2.99 6.58
CA GLY A 159 1.45 -3.45 7.96
C GLY A 159 2.25 -2.53 8.88
N CYS A 160 2.30 -1.22 8.62
CA CYS A 160 2.98 -0.23 9.46
C CYS A 160 1.98 0.82 9.97
N GLY A 161 1.09 0.41 10.89
CA GLY A 161 0.14 1.31 11.53
C GLY A 161 0.73 2.09 12.70
N THR A 162 -0.12 2.89 13.35
CA THR A 162 0.27 3.75 14.48
C THR A 162 0.99 2.99 15.60
N LYS A 163 0.61 1.73 15.86
CA LYS A 163 1.26 0.90 16.90
C LYS A 163 2.72 0.62 16.55
N LYS A 164 3.03 0.21 15.32
CA LYS A 164 4.41 -0.04 14.89
C LYS A 164 5.21 1.26 14.80
N ILE A 165 4.59 2.33 14.29
CA ILE A 165 5.22 3.66 14.27
C ILE A 165 5.59 4.10 15.69
N TYR A 166 4.68 3.98 16.66
CA TYR A 166 4.95 4.31 18.05
C TYR A 166 6.11 3.48 18.62
N GLN A 167 6.16 2.17 18.34
CA GLN A 167 7.26 1.30 18.81
C GLN A 167 8.64 1.70 18.29
N HIS A 168 8.73 2.36 17.12
CA HIS A 168 9.99 2.74 16.50
C HIS A 168 10.34 4.23 16.63
N THR A 169 9.39 5.05 17.08
CA THR A 169 9.54 6.50 17.14
C THR A 169 9.12 7.13 18.47
N GLY A 170 8.47 6.40 19.38
CA GLY A 170 7.87 6.93 20.59
C GLY A 170 6.73 7.95 20.36
N LEU A 171 6.38 8.27 19.10
CA LEU A 171 5.43 9.33 18.77
C LEU A 171 4.00 8.92 19.13
N LYS A 172 3.33 9.76 19.92
CA LYS A 172 1.91 9.57 20.25
C LYS A 172 1.05 9.67 18.99
N LYS A 173 -0.12 9.02 19.01
CA LYS A 173 -1.07 8.95 17.88
C LYS A 173 -1.29 10.30 17.18
N LEU A 174 -1.62 11.36 17.92
CA LEU A 174 -1.87 12.69 17.34
C LEU A 174 -0.63 13.24 16.61
N SER A 175 0.55 13.09 17.20
CA SER A 175 1.81 13.52 16.58
C SER A 175 2.13 12.71 15.32
N VAL A 176 1.89 11.39 15.31
CA VAL A 176 2.06 10.56 14.11
C VAL A 176 1.23 11.10 12.95
N HIS A 177 -0.03 11.46 13.19
CA HIS A 177 -0.90 11.99 12.12
C HIS A 177 -0.41 13.35 11.62
N ALA A 178 0.01 14.24 12.53
CA ALA A 178 0.56 15.55 12.16
C ALA A 178 1.84 15.43 11.32
N TYR A 179 2.78 14.57 11.72
CA TYR A 179 4.04 14.39 10.98
C TYR A 179 3.88 13.60 9.68
N LEU A 180 2.95 12.63 9.62
CA LEU A 180 2.58 12.00 8.35
C LEU A 180 2.05 13.05 7.37
N LYS A 181 1.17 13.94 7.84
CA LYS A 181 0.66 15.04 7.01
C LYS A 181 1.79 15.92 6.48
N ARG A 182 2.76 16.30 7.31
CA ARG A 182 3.92 17.10 6.87
C ARG A 182 4.79 16.35 5.86
N LEU A 183 4.99 15.04 6.02
CA LEU A 183 5.72 14.23 5.02
C LEU A 183 4.96 14.16 3.68
N CYS A 184 3.63 14.11 3.71
CA CYS A 184 2.80 14.21 2.50
C CYS A 184 2.93 15.59 1.85
N GLU A 185 2.80 16.68 2.64
CA GLU A 185 2.94 18.07 2.16
C GLU A 185 4.33 18.34 1.57
N LYS A 186 5.36 17.69 2.09
CA LYS A 186 6.74 17.74 1.57
C LYS A 186 7.00 16.79 0.40
N GLY A 187 6.03 15.98 -0.03
CA GLY A 187 6.19 15.09 -1.19
C GLY A 187 6.97 13.79 -0.93
N PHE A 188 7.29 13.42 0.31
CA PHE A 188 7.94 12.14 0.64
C PHE A 188 7.00 10.94 0.50
N ILE A 189 5.69 11.16 0.54
CA ILE A 189 4.64 10.15 0.39
C ILE A 189 3.83 10.51 -0.86
N LEU A 190 3.92 9.69 -1.90
CA LEU A 190 3.20 9.86 -3.17
C LEU A 190 1.71 9.65 -2.99
N SER A 191 1.35 8.56 -2.30
CA SER A 191 -0.04 8.16 -2.11
C SER A 191 -0.25 7.40 -0.81
N ARG A 192 -1.51 7.37 -0.35
CA ARG A 192 -1.91 6.72 0.89
C ARG A 192 -3.31 6.14 0.76
N ALA A 193 -3.44 4.85 1.02
CA ALA A 193 -4.72 4.22 1.31
C ALA A 193 -4.95 4.25 2.82
N GLU A 194 -6.00 4.94 3.25
CA GLU A 194 -6.33 5.08 4.67
C GLU A 194 -6.62 3.73 5.32
N GLY A 195 -6.16 3.58 6.57
CA GLY A 195 -6.46 2.44 7.41
C GLY A 195 -7.96 2.37 7.70
N SER A 196 -8.51 1.15 7.85
CA SER A 196 -9.93 0.94 8.18
C SER A 196 -10.03 0.34 9.57
N ILE A 197 -11.07 0.71 10.32
CA ILE A 197 -11.29 0.22 11.69
C ILE A 197 -11.85 -1.23 11.72
N ARG A 198 -12.10 -1.89 10.58
CA ARG A 198 -12.44 -3.32 10.44
C ARG A 198 -12.91 -3.63 9.00
N ASN A 199 -12.25 -4.51 8.26
CA ASN A 199 -12.81 -5.10 7.02
C ASN A 199 -13.07 -6.63 7.20
N ALA A 200 -13.97 -7.19 6.40
CA ALA A 200 -14.30 -8.60 6.25
C ALA A 200 -13.13 -9.51 5.81
N PHE A 201 -12.23 -9.02 4.96
CA PHE A 201 -11.28 -9.87 4.26
C PHE A 201 -9.82 -9.79 4.75
N ILE A 202 -9.50 -8.77 5.56
CA ILE A 202 -8.15 -8.55 6.09
C ILE A 202 -8.19 -8.35 7.61
N THR A 203 -7.25 -9.00 8.30
CA THR A 203 -7.06 -8.86 9.75
C THR A 203 -6.23 -7.63 10.13
N CYS A 204 -5.64 -6.98 9.12
CA CYS A 204 -4.80 -5.80 9.26
C CYS A 204 -5.62 -4.53 8.96
N GLU A 205 -5.50 -3.54 9.84
CA GLU A 205 -6.16 -2.23 9.76
C GLU A 205 -5.16 -1.12 9.39
N ASP A 206 -3.90 -1.51 9.17
CA ASP A 206 -2.82 -0.56 8.93
C ASP A 206 -2.96 0.09 7.55
N PRO A 207 -2.75 1.41 7.44
CA PRO A 207 -2.72 2.10 6.15
C PRO A 207 -1.63 1.54 5.24
N ILE A 208 -1.83 1.70 3.93
CA ILE A 208 -0.81 1.43 2.91
C ILE A 208 -0.27 2.76 2.42
N TYR A 209 1.05 2.90 2.37
CA TYR A 209 1.73 4.10 1.87
C TYR A 209 2.57 3.76 0.64
N SER A 210 2.66 4.72 -0.29
CA SER A 210 3.65 4.70 -1.37
C SER A 210 4.66 5.83 -1.13
N LEU A 211 5.92 5.49 -0.95
CA LEU A 211 7.00 6.46 -0.74
C LEU A 211 7.48 7.04 -2.07
N ASN A 212 7.86 8.32 -2.06
CA ASN A 212 8.49 8.96 -3.20
C ASN A 212 9.98 8.66 -3.20
N LEU A 213 10.37 7.62 -3.94
CA LEU A 213 11.77 7.22 -4.05
C LEU A 213 12.58 8.14 -4.97
N ALA A 214 11.89 8.90 -5.83
CA ALA A 214 12.47 9.90 -6.74
C ALA A 214 12.52 11.31 -6.12
N HIS A 215 12.19 11.45 -4.84
CA HIS A 215 12.13 12.74 -4.18
C HIS A 215 13.51 13.44 -4.22
N PRO A 216 13.60 14.74 -4.55
CA PRO A 216 14.88 15.45 -4.70
C PRO A 216 15.78 15.41 -3.45
N TYR A 217 15.20 15.22 -2.27
CA TYR A 217 15.95 15.02 -1.01
C TYR A 217 16.97 13.88 -1.08
N TRP A 218 16.71 12.84 -1.90
CA TRP A 218 17.59 11.68 -2.03
C TRP A 218 18.81 11.94 -2.91
N GLU A 219 18.85 13.06 -3.65
CA GLU A 219 19.99 13.41 -4.52
C GLU A 219 20.40 12.25 -5.43
N GLU A 220 21.67 11.84 -5.41
CA GLU A 220 22.21 10.73 -6.21
C GLU A 220 21.67 9.36 -5.79
N ALA A 221 21.10 9.24 -4.58
CA ALA A 221 20.48 8.00 -4.10
C ALA A 221 19.03 7.85 -4.58
N ALA A 222 18.46 8.85 -5.26
CA ALA A 222 17.09 8.81 -5.77
C ALA A 222 16.88 7.63 -6.72
N ILE A 223 15.74 6.95 -6.57
CA ILE A 223 15.37 5.80 -7.38
C ILE A 223 14.24 6.19 -8.31
N TYR A 224 14.50 6.12 -9.61
CA TYR A 224 13.55 6.48 -10.66
C TYR A 224 12.91 5.24 -11.28
N GLY A 225 11.79 5.46 -11.96
CA GLY A 225 11.11 4.40 -12.69
C GLY A 225 10.07 4.92 -13.66
N ARG A 226 9.34 3.98 -14.24
CA ARG A 226 8.28 4.24 -15.20
C ARG A 226 6.92 4.09 -14.53
N TYR A 227 6.03 5.03 -14.78
CA TYR A 227 4.64 5.02 -14.34
C TYR A 227 3.75 4.79 -15.55
N TYR A 228 2.99 3.70 -15.53
CA TYR A 228 2.00 3.36 -16.54
C TYR A 228 0.62 3.66 -15.96
N ILE A 229 -0.01 4.72 -16.45
CA ILE A 229 -1.26 5.29 -15.96
C ILE A 229 -2.38 4.80 -16.88
N ILE A 230 -3.42 4.23 -16.31
CA ILE A 230 -4.57 3.68 -17.02
C ILE A 230 -5.76 4.56 -16.69
N LYS A 231 -6.28 5.27 -17.68
CA LYS A 231 -7.48 6.10 -17.59
C LYS A 231 -8.69 5.32 -18.04
N TYR A 232 -9.66 5.17 -17.15
CA TYR A 232 -10.92 4.49 -17.44
C TYR A 232 -11.95 5.45 -18.07
N PRO A 233 -12.85 4.95 -18.94
CA PRO A 233 -13.83 5.78 -19.64
C PRO A 233 -14.85 6.40 -18.69
N GLU A 234 -15.26 5.62 -17.69
CA GLU A 234 -16.10 6.05 -16.58
C GLU A 234 -15.32 5.97 -15.26
N CYS A 235 -15.86 6.57 -14.21
CA CYS A 235 -15.35 6.36 -12.86
C CYS A 235 -15.35 4.85 -12.53
N HIS A 236 -14.16 4.25 -12.53
CA HIS A 236 -13.92 2.85 -12.21
C HIS A 236 -14.37 2.55 -10.79
N GLN A 237 -15.24 1.56 -10.65
CA GLN A 237 -15.58 1.05 -9.33
C GLN A 237 -14.53 0.04 -8.92
N PHE A 238 -14.06 0.12 -7.68
CA PHE A 238 -13.19 -0.92 -7.16
C PHE A 238 -13.86 -2.29 -7.28
N GLU A 239 -13.09 -3.27 -7.74
CA GLU A 239 -13.54 -4.65 -7.96
C GLU A 239 -14.23 -5.24 -6.71
N VAL A 240 -13.72 -4.88 -5.53
CA VAL A 240 -14.32 -5.23 -4.24
C VAL A 240 -15.72 -4.64 -4.03
N ASP A 241 -15.95 -3.40 -4.45
CA ASP A 241 -17.27 -2.75 -4.35
C ASP A 241 -18.27 -3.40 -5.32
N THR A 242 -17.80 -3.86 -6.48
CA THR A 242 -18.61 -4.60 -7.45
C THR A 242 -19.17 -5.89 -6.86
N ILE A 243 -18.39 -6.64 -6.06
CA ILE A 243 -18.87 -7.84 -5.36
C ILE A 243 -19.98 -7.51 -4.36
N GLY A 244 -19.83 -6.40 -3.63
CA GLY A 244 -20.87 -5.90 -2.73
C GLY A 244 -22.19 -5.70 -3.45
N LYS A 245 -22.14 -5.02 -4.60
CA LYS A 245 -23.32 -4.80 -5.43
C LYS A 245 -23.90 -6.10 -6.00
N LEU A 246 -23.05 -7.05 -6.43
CA LEU A 246 -23.50 -8.36 -6.90
C LEU A 246 -24.23 -9.13 -5.80
N LYS A 247 -23.71 -9.10 -4.57
CA LYS A 247 -24.35 -9.69 -3.39
C LYS A 247 -25.74 -9.08 -3.16
N ASP A 248 -25.86 -7.75 -3.15
CA ASP A 248 -27.13 -7.05 -2.94
C ASP A 248 -28.14 -7.30 -4.07
N LEU A 249 -27.66 -7.26 -5.31
CA LEU A 249 -28.43 -7.47 -6.53
C LEU A 249 -28.98 -8.90 -6.56
N TRP A 250 -28.17 -9.91 -6.25
CA TRP A 250 -28.60 -11.30 -6.17
C TRP A 250 -29.63 -11.55 -5.06
N GLY A 251 -29.39 -10.97 -3.87
CA GLY A 251 -30.35 -11.00 -2.78
C GLY A 251 -31.71 -10.41 -3.16
N SER A 252 -31.73 -9.45 -4.09
CA SER A 252 -32.95 -8.85 -4.62
C SER A 252 -33.59 -9.67 -5.73
N ILE A 253 -32.82 -10.26 -6.65
CA ILE A 253 -33.33 -11.15 -7.71
C ILE A 253 -34.08 -12.35 -7.13
N LYS A 254 -33.55 -12.98 -6.07
CA LYS A 254 -34.25 -14.09 -5.41
C LYS A 254 -35.62 -13.65 -4.86
N LYS A 255 -35.72 -12.44 -4.27
CA LYS A 255 -36.99 -11.88 -3.77
C LYS A 255 -37.98 -11.54 -4.90
N ILE A 256 -37.48 -11.23 -6.10
CA ILE A 256 -38.32 -10.85 -7.26
C ILE A 256 -38.79 -12.07 -8.04
N LYS A 257 -38.05 -13.19 -8.03
CA LYS A 257 -38.59 -14.47 -8.54
C LYS A 257 -39.86 -14.89 -7.79
N ASP A 258 -40.06 -14.36 -6.59
CA ASP A 258 -41.25 -14.56 -5.76
C ASP A 258 -42.34 -13.47 -5.95
N GLN A 259 -42.16 -12.48 -6.85
CA GLN A 259 -43.13 -11.41 -7.11
C GLN A 259 -43.29 -11.09 -8.62
N PRO A 260 -44.49 -11.20 -9.22
CA PRO A 260 -44.62 -11.29 -10.67
C PRO A 260 -44.64 -9.98 -11.47
N ASP A 261 -44.56 -8.78 -10.89
CA ASP A 261 -44.60 -7.54 -11.69
C ASP A 261 -43.78 -6.40 -11.08
N ASN A 262 -42.64 -6.07 -11.70
CA ASN A 262 -41.95 -4.79 -11.46
C ASN A 262 -40.94 -4.48 -12.58
N ASP A 263 -41.43 -4.10 -13.75
CA ASP A 263 -40.61 -3.88 -14.96
C ASP A 263 -39.55 -2.78 -14.79
N LEU A 264 -39.88 -1.71 -14.06
CA LEU A 264 -38.93 -0.61 -13.77
C LEU A 264 -37.75 -1.05 -12.89
N TYR A 265 -38.01 -1.97 -11.95
CA TYR A 265 -36.94 -2.55 -11.13
C TYR A 265 -36.06 -3.49 -11.95
N ARG A 266 -36.66 -4.29 -12.85
CA ARG A 266 -35.94 -5.16 -13.77
C ARG A 266 -35.03 -4.36 -14.69
N GLU A 267 -35.47 -3.22 -15.21
CA GLU A 267 -34.65 -2.39 -16.09
C GLU A 267 -33.44 -1.76 -15.39
N SER A 268 -33.62 -1.24 -14.16
CA SER A 268 -32.49 -0.77 -13.33
C SER A 268 -31.50 -1.89 -13.01
N LEU A 269 -32.00 -3.10 -12.70
CA LEU A 269 -31.21 -4.29 -12.47
C LEU A 269 -30.41 -4.70 -13.71
N PHE A 270 -31.05 -4.72 -14.88
CA PHE A 270 -30.40 -5.01 -16.17
C PHE A 270 -29.31 -3.99 -16.50
N GLN A 271 -29.55 -2.69 -16.31
CA GLN A 271 -28.55 -1.65 -16.51
C GLN A 271 -27.35 -1.81 -15.57
N ASN A 272 -27.59 -2.19 -14.31
CA ASN A 272 -26.51 -2.50 -13.37
C ASN A 272 -25.73 -3.75 -13.78
N ILE A 273 -26.40 -4.81 -14.26
CA ILE A 273 -25.76 -6.02 -14.78
C ILE A 273 -24.91 -5.70 -16.03
N ILE A 274 -25.41 -4.87 -16.94
CA ILE A 274 -24.68 -4.43 -18.14
C ILE A 274 -23.44 -3.61 -17.77
N ARG A 275 -23.56 -2.67 -16.82
CA ARG A 275 -22.41 -1.93 -16.29
C ARG A 275 -21.41 -2.83 -15.56
N MET A 276 -21.88 -3.86 -14.85
CA MET A 276 -20.97 -4.81 -14.22
C MET A 276 -20.23 -5.64 -15.28
N LYS A 277 -20.96 -6.12 -16.29
CA LYS A 277 -20.44 -6.80 -17.48
C LYS A 277 -19.30 -6.00 -18.14
N SER A 278 -19.44 -4.68 -18.35
CA SER A 278 -18.38 -3.85 -18.95
C SER A 278 -17.06 -3.84 -18.18
N TYR A 279 -17.10 -3.90 -16.84
CA TYR A 279 -15.89 -4.04 -16.02
C TYR A 279 -15.19 -5.41 -16.16
N PHE A 280 -15.90 -6.45 -16.61
CA PHE A 280 -15.32 -7.78 -16.92
C PHE A 280 -14.82 -7.88 -18.37
N TYR A 281 -15.25 -7.00 -19.29
CA TYR A 281 -14.94 -7.07 -20.73
C TYR A 281 -13.59 -6.46 -21.15
N LEU A 282 -12.88 -5.77 -20.25
CA LEU A 282 -11.75 -4.89 -20.58
C LEU A 282 -10.59 -5.59 -21.35
N ARG A 283 -10.42 -6.91 -21.22
CA ARG A 283 -9.33 -7.65 -21.91
C ARG A 283 -9.55 -7.86 -23.41
N ASN A 284 -10.80 -8.09 -23.82
CA ASN A 284 -11.09 -8.81 -25.08
C ASN A 284 -11.68 -7.93 -26.19
N SER A 285 -12.17 -6.74 -25.85
CA SER A 285 -12.77 -5.77 -26.78
C SER A 285 -11.73 -5.09 -27.69
N ILE A 286 -10.49 -4.89 -27.22
CA ILE A 286 -9.43 -4.19 -27.98
C ILE A 286 -8.84 -5.06 -29.09
N HIS A 287 -9.08 -6.37 -29.09
CA HIS A 287 -8.61 -7.31 -30.12
C HIS A 287 -9.72 -7.78 -31.08
N SER A 288 -10.92 -7.18 -31.01
CA SER A 288 -12.09 -7.62 -31.81
C SER A 288 -11.98 -7.32 -33.31
N TRP A 289 -10.96 -6.58 -33.74
CA TRP A 289 -10.78 -6.14 -35.13
C TRP A 289 -10.43 -7.30 -36.09
N LYS A 290 -10.35 -8.55 -35.60
CA LYS A 290 -10.22 -9.75 -36.43
C LYS A 290 -11.24 -10.83 -36.03
N LYS A 291 -12.32 -10.88 -36.85
CA LYS A 291 -13.30 -11.97 -37.10
C LYS A 291 -14.58 -11.99 -36.24
N ASP A 292 -15.70 -11.81 -36.95
CA ASP A 292 -17.12 -11.84 -36.57
C ASP A 292 -17.65 -13.10 -35.86
N TYR A 293 -16.80 -14.06 -35.48
CA TYR A 293 -17.20 -15.29 -34.77
C TYR A 293 -16.94 -15.22 -33.26
N LYS A 294 -16.15 -14.25 -32.78
CA LYS A 294 -15.77 -14.13 -31.36
C LYS A 294 -16.88 -13.60 -30.46
N ASN A 295 -17.83 -12.83 -30.99
CA ASN A 295 -18.82 -12.10 -30.17
C ASN A 295 -19.80 -13.01 -29.40
N LYS A 296 -20.11 -14.21 -29.93
CA LYS A 296 -21.04 -15.15 -29.28
C LYS A 296 -20.38 -15.93 -28.12
N VAL A 297 -19.15 -16.41 -28.33
CA VAL A 297 -18.35 -17.10 -27.29
C VAL A 297 -17.97 -16.14 -26.15
N LEU A 298 -17.75 -14.86 -26.46
CA LEU A 298 -17.41 -13.82 -25.48
C LEU A 298 -18.57 -13.45 -24.53
N ASP A 299 -19.81 -13.45 -25.03
CA ASP A 299 -20.98 -13.21 -24.18
C ASP A 299 -21.29 -14.41 -23.27
N GLU A 300 -21.04 -15.65 -23.74
CA GLU A 300 -21.09 -16.88 -22.95
C GLU A 300 -20.01 -16.90 -21.84
N GLN A 301 -18.77 -16.49 -22.14
CA GLN A 301 -17.66 -16.45 -21.17
C GLN A 301 -17.77 -15.31 -20.14
N SER A 302 -18.26 -14.13 -20.54
CA SER A 302 -18.39 -13.01 -19.60
C SER A 302 -19.59 -13.20 -18.66
N SER A 303 -20.64 -13.84 -19.20
CA SER A 303 -21.73 -14.37 -18.38
C SER A 303 -21.22 -15.47 -17.43
N SER A 304 -20.20 -16.26 -17.81
CA SER A 304 -19.65 -17.32 -16.94
C SER A 304 -18.84 -16.78 -15.76
N VAL A 305 -18.07 -15.70 -15.90
CA VAL A 305 -17.34 -15.08 -14.78
C VAL A 305 -18.30 -14.42 -13.79
N LEU A 306 -19.27 -13.64 -14.28
CA LEU A 306 -20.33 -13.07 -13.45
C LEU A 306 -21.14 -14.16 -12.74
N PHE A 307 -21.54 -15.19 -13.48
CA PHE A 307 -22.22 -16.36 -12.93
C PHE A 307 -21.37 -17.03 -11.85
N TRP A 308 -20.08 -17.23 -12.08
CA TRP A 308 -19.18 -17.84 -11.11
C TRP A 308 -19.04 -17.00 -9.84
N PHE A 309 -18.93 -15.66 -9.94
CA PHE A 309 -18.94 -14.78 -8.75
C PHE A 309 -20.26 -14.89 -7.98
N VAL A 310 -21.38 -14.96 -8.70
CA VAL A 310 -22.71 -15.14 -8.10
C VAL A 310 -22.82 -16.50 -7.40
N GLU A 311 -22.38 -17.58 -8.03
CA GLU A 311 -22.34 -18.92 -7.45
C GLU A 311 -21.47 -18.96 -6.19
N CYS A 312 -20.28 -18.34 -6.22
CA CYS A 312 -19.42 -18.22 -5.04
C CYS A 312 -20.12 -17.45 -3.91
N LEU A 313 -20.81 -16.35 -4.22
CA LEU A 313 -21.55 -15.57 -3.23
C LEU A 313 -22.75 -16.33 -2.65
N ASP A 314 -23.45 -17.12 -3.46
CA ASP A 314 -24.57 -17.95 -3.01
C ASP A 314 -24.09 -19.11 -2.13
N ALA A 315 -23.00 -19.76 -2.54
CA ALA A 315 -22.37 -20.83 -1.76
C ALA A 315 -21.83 -20.30 -0.43
N LEU A 316 -21.21 -19.11 -0.40
CA LEU A 316 -20.80 -18.45 0.86
C LEU A 316 -21.99 -18.13 1.74
N ARG A 317 -23.11 -17.63 1.19
CA ARG A 317 -24.29 -17.32 2.00
C ARG A 317 -24.81 -18.53 2.80
N ASN A 318 -24.65 -19.72 2.24
CA ASN A 318 -25.07 -20.99 2.84
C ASN A 318 -23.95 -21.69 3.63
N ALA A 319 -22.78 -21.05 3.78
CA ALA A 319 -21.67 -21.59 4.53
C ALA A 319 -21.91 -21.57 6.05
N ASP A 320 -20.99 -22.18 6.77
CA ASP A 320 -21.02 -22.26 8.23
C ASP A 320 -21.11 -20.85 8.88
N PRO A 321 -22.02 -20.62 9.84
CA PRO A 321 -22.20 -19.31 10.46
C PRO A 321 -20.96 -18.76 11.17
N ASP A 322 -20.16 -19.61 11.81
CA ASP A 322 -18.93 -19.18 12.48
C ASP A 322 -17.85 -18.80 11.45
N PHE A 323 -17.77 -19.51 10.34
CA PHE A 323 -16.96 -19.12 9.19
C PHE A 323 -17.44 -17.78 8.60
N LEU A 324 -18.73 -17.59 8.38
CA LEU A 324 -19.29 -16.35 7.85
C LEU A 324 -19.06 -15.15 8.77
N LYS A 325 -19.13 -15.37 10.09
CA LYS A 325 -18.77 -14.38 11.10
C LYS A 325 -17.26 -14.08 11.08
N CYS A 326 -16.44 -15.09 10.86
CA CYS A 326 -14.98 -14.97 10.75
C CYS A 326 -14.58 -14.09 9.55
N ILE A 327 -15.10 -14.38 8.35
CA ILE A 327 -14.90 -13.57 7.13
C ILE A 327 -15.79 -12.32 7.09
N ARG A 328 -16.59 -12.08 8.14
CA ARG A 328 -17.58 -10.99 8.26
C ARG A 328 -18.38 -10.77 6.96
N TYR A 329 -18.89 -11.84 6.38
CA TYR A 329 -19.59 -11.86 5.09
C TYR A 329 -20.70 -10.79 4.99
N GLU A 330 -21.39 -10.51 6.10
CA GLU A 330 -22.41 -9.47 6.15
C GLU A 330 -21.90 -8.06 5.82
N LYS A 331 -20.61 -7.78 6.04
CA LYS A 331 -19.99 -6.47 5.77
C LYS A 331 -19.47 -6.30 4.35
N ILE A 332 -19.53 -7.35 3.52
CA ILE A 332 -19.17 -7.26 2.10
C ILE A 332 -20.17 -6.30 1.43
N GLY A 333 -19.67 -5.21 0.84
CA GLY A 333 -20.51 -4.24 0.14
C GLY A 333 -21.25 -3.22 1.01
N THR A 334 -21.31 -3.40 2.33
CA THR A 334 -22.07 -2.49 3.19
C THR A 334 -21.44 -1.11 3.23
N ARG A 335 -22.25 -0.08 2.95
CA ARG A 335 -21.84 1.31 3.15
C ARG A 335 -21.93 1.63 4.64
N VAL A 336 -20.99 2.44 5.14
CA VAL A 336 -21.01 2.91 6.53
C VAL A 336 -22.27 3.77 6.71
N GLY A 337 -23.32 3.17 7.26
CA GLY A 337 -24.67 3.75 7.35
C GLY A 337 -25.75 2.67 7.50
N ASP A 338 -25.55 1.48 6.93
CA ASP A 338 -26.55 0.41 6.91
C ASP A 338 -26.40 -0.62 8.05
N SER A 339 -25.34 -0.55 8.86
CA SER A 339 -25.21 -1.39 10.05
C SER A 339 -26.08 -0.82 11.17
N GLY A 340 -27.38 -1.13 11.13
CA GLY A 340 -28.34 -0.75 12.14
C GLY A 340 -27.98 -1.28 13.52
N GLU A 341 -27.46 -0.41 14.39
CA GLU A 341 -27.86 -0.44 15.79
C GLU A 341 -29.21 0.28 15.90
N LYS A 342 -30.30 -0.46 15.69
CA LYS A 342 -31.58 -0.10 16.30
C LYS A 342 -31.44 -0.32 17.81
N LYS A 343 -30.88 0.67 18.52
CA LYS A 343 -31.15 0.82 19.96
C LYS A 343 -32.21 1.89 20.11
N SER A 344 -33.41 1.40 20.38
CA SER A 344 -34.50 2.15 20.98
C SER A 344 -34.01 2.89 22.22
N SER A 345 -34.30 4.19 22.28
CA SER A 345 -35.01 4.87 23.38
C SER A 345 -34.48 6.29 23.61
N GLN A 346 -35.44 7.13 23.98
CA GLN A 346 -35.38 8.59 24.09
C GLN A 346 -34.36 9.12 25.12
N SER A 347 -34.12 10.44 24.97
CA SER A 347 -33.59 11.42 25.93
C SER A 347 -32.13 11.25 26.38
N ASP A 348 -31.25 12.09 25.84
CA ASP A 348 -30.89 13.34 26.53
C ASP A 348 -30.01 14.23 25.64
N ALA A 349 -30.44 15.49 25.52
CA ALA A 349 -29.64 16.55 24.95
C ALA A 349 -28.43 16.83 25.85
N ASN A 350 -27.31 17.22 25.22
CA ASN A 350 -26.01 17.58 25.80
C ASN A 350 -25.03 16.44 26.10
N LYS A 351 -24.13 16.17 25.14
CA LYS A 351 -22.66 16.33 25.33
C LYS A 351 -21.86 15.96 24.07
N ASN A 352 -20.96 16.87 23.73
CA ASN A 352 -19.70 16.69 23.00
C ASN A 352 -19.75 16.47 21.48
N ASP A 353 -19.73 17.61 20.80
CA ASP A 353 -19.35 17.83 19.41
C ASP A 353 -17.84 17.64 19.17
N ARG A 354 -17.33 16.42 19.40
CA ARG A 354 -15.98 16.01 18.97
C ARG A 354 -16.04 14.62 18.35
N THR A 355 -15.47 14.50 17.15
CA THR A 355 -15.25 13.27 16.35
C THR A 355 -16.42 12.70 15.56
N LYS A 356 -16.99 13.48 14.63
CA LYS A 356 -17.38 12.93 13.32
C LYS A 356 -16.13 12.83 12.44
N GLN A 357 -15.23 11.91 12.78
CA GLN A 357 -14.19 11.48 11.85
C GLN A 357 -14.92 10.59 10.84
N GLU A 358 -15.11 11.09 9.61
CA GLU A 358 -15.75 10.35 8.51
C GLU A 358 -15.18 8.92 8.46
N LEU A 359 -15.99 7.93 8.86
CA LEU A 359 -15.64 6.52 8.69
C LEU A 359 -15.62 6.26 7.17
N LEU A 360 -14.43 6.34 6.57
CA LEU A 360 -14.25 5.96 5.18
C LEU A 360 -14.66 4.49 4.98
N PRO A 361 -15.29 4.13 3.85
CA PRO A 361 -15.72 2.77 3.60
C PRO A 361 -14.55 1.81 3.62
N SER A 362 -14.75 0.65 4.26
CA SER A 362 -13.75 -0.40 4.46
C SER A 362 -13.09 -0.92 3.18
N ASN A 363 -13.72 -0.74 2.02
CA ASN A 363 -13.41 -1.47 0.79
C ASN A 363 -12.21 -0.92 0.01
N SER A 364 -11.86 0.36 0.15
CA SER A 364 -10.70 0.94 -0.55
C SER A 364 -9.37 0.36 -0.08
N LEU A 365 -9.24 0.16 1.24
CA LEU A 365 -8.05 -0.46 1.81
C LEU A 365 -7.92 -1.92 1.34
N LEU A 366 -9.03 -2.65 1.34
CA LEU A 366 -9.05 -4.03 0.86
C LEU A 366 -8.69 -4.12 -0.61
N GLN A 367 -9.27 -3.27 -1.46
CA GLN A 367 -8.90 -3.16 -2.87
C GLN A 367 -7.38 -2.99 -2.99
N CYS A 368 -6.79 -2.03 -2.29
CA CYS A 368 -5.35 -1.80 -2.33
C CYS A 368 -4.55 -3.02 -1.85
N TYR A 369 -4.99 -3.72 -0.80
CA TYR A 369 -4.33 -4.96 -0.35
C TYR A 369 -4.38 -6.05 -1.42
N ILE A 370 -5.51 -6.24 -2.10
CA ILE A 370 -5.63 -7.23 -3.17
C ILE A 370 -4.75 -6.81 -4.36
N GLU A 371 -4.74 -5.53 -4.75
CA GLU A 371 -3.83 -4.99 -5.78
C GLU A 371 -2.35 -5.25 -5.44
N GLN A 372 -1.95 -5.10 -4.17
CA GLN A 372 -0.58 -5.42 -3.75
C GLN A 372 -0.28 -6.92 -3.85
N HIS A 373 -1.23 -7.80 -3.53
CA HIS A 373 -1.04 -9.24 -3.70
C HIS A 373 -1.02 -9.62 -5.18
N THR A 374 -1.94 -9.10 -5.99
CA THR A 374 -2.00 -9.32 -7.44
C THR A 374 -0.68 -8.93 -8.09
N SER A 375 -0.18 -7.71 -7.82
CA SER A 375 1.09 -7.26 -8.38
C SER A 375 2.28 -8.11 -7.91
N LYS A 376 2.34 -8.53 -6.63
CA LYS A 376 3.38 -9.46 -6.13
C LYS A 376 3.35 -10.82 -6.83
N ILE A 377 2.16 -11.39 -7.01
CA ILE A 377 1.99 -12.69 -7.66
C ILE A 377 2.51 -12.57 -9.09
N TYR A 378 1.97 -11.65 -9.90
CA TYR A 378 2.35 -11.53 -11.30
C TYR A 378 3.81 -11.05 -11.48
N SER A 379 4.36 -10.28 -10.55
CA SER A 379 5.77 -9.87 -10.60
C SER A 379 6.75 -10.98 -10.25
N ASN A 380 6.34 -12.01 -9.48
CA ASN A 380 7.27 -12.98 -8.88
C ASN A 380 7.06 -14.43 -9.33
N THR A 381 5.93 -14.79 -9.95
CA THR A 381 5.56 -16.20 -10.23
C THR A 381 5.70 -16.62 -11.68
N GLY A 382 6.20 -15.76 -12.57
CA GLY A 382 6.31 -16.06 -14.00
C GLY A 382 4.94 -16.20 -14.70
N LEU A 383 3.86 -15.72 -14.08
CA LEU A 383 2.50 -15.71 -14.66
C LEU A 383 2.27 -14.59 -15.68
N LEU A 384 3.10 -13.53 -15.67
CA LEU A 384 2.94 -12.39 -16.57
C LEU A 384 2.92 -12.77 -18.07
N PRO A 385 3.77 -13.69 -18.57
CA PRO A 385 3.65 -14.19 -19.96
C PRO A 385 2.29 -14.80 -20.25
N GLN A 386 1.67 -15.51 -19.30
CA GLN A 386 0.34 -16.11 -19.51
C GLN A 386 -0.74 -15.04 -19.65
N LEU A 387 -0.64 -13.94 -18.89
CA LEU A 387 -1.53 -12.79 -19.05
C LEU A 387 -1.36 -12.14 -20.44
N HIS A 388 -0.13 -12.05 -20.93
CA HIS A 388 0.20 -11.52 -22.26
C HIS A 388 -0.23 -12.45 -23.41
N LEU A 389 -0.17 -13.78 -23.23
CA LEU A 389 -0.39 -14.78 -24.28
C LEU A 389 -1.83 -15.29 -24.38
N CYS A 390 -2.64 -15.19 -23.31
CA CYS A 390 -3.94 -15.86 -23.30
C CYS A 390 -5.07 -15.08 -23.98
N CYS A 391 -5.52 -15.63 -25.10
CA CYS A 391 -6.91 -15.56 -25.57
C CYS A 391 -7.79 -16.43 -24.65
N GLY A 392 -8.56 -15.83 -23.73
CA GLY A 392 -9.86 -16.36 -23.28
C GLY A 392 -9.97 -17.78 -22.71
N VAL A 393 -8.91 -18.39 -22.17
CA VAL A 393 -9.04 -19.66 -21.43
C VAL A 393 -8.98 -19.36 -19.94
N ASN A 394 -10.05 -19.71 -19.20
CA ASN A 394 -10.08 -19.79 -17.74
C ASN A 394 -8.94 -20.70 -17.31
N LEU A 395 -7.81 -20.11 -16.95
CA LEU A 395 -6.68 -20.84 -16.41
C LEU A 395 -6.88 -20.87 -14.89
N PRO A 396 -6.98 -22.06 -14.27
CA PRO A 396 -6.99 -22.13 -12.83
C PRO A 396 -5.64 -21.60 -12.34
N LEU A 397 -5.63 -20.39 -11.78
CA LEU A 397 -4.47 -19.80 -11.13
C LEU A 397 -4.09 -20.63 -9.89
N PHE A 398 -3.32 -21.70 -10.14
CA PHE A 398 -2.74 -22.60 -9.15
C PHE A 398 -3.73 -23.37 -8.25
N GLY A 399 -3.26 -24.48 -7.68
CA GLY A 399 -3.92 -25.12 -6.55
C GLY A 399 -3.79 -24.25 -5.27
N PRO A 400 -4.68 -24.43 -4.28
CA PRO A 400 -4.80 -23.55 -3.10
C PRO A 400 -3.49 -23.26 -2.35
N GLN A 401 -2.52 -24.17 -2.40
CA GLN A 401 -1.27 -24.08 -1.63
C GLN A 401 -0.25 -23.05 -2.17
N ALA A 402 -0.18 -22.82 -3.48
CA ALA A 402 0.78 -21.86 -4.05
C ALA A 402 0.40 -20.41 -3.72
N PHE A 403 -0.90 -20.10 -3.70
CA PHE A 403 -1.44 -18.81 -3.29
C PHE A 403 -1.00 -18.39 -1.88
N PHE A 404 -1.06 -19.29 -0.90
CA PHE A 404 -0.69 -19.00 0.50
C PHE A 404 0.81 -18.77 0.74
N SER A 405 1.67 -19.12 -0.23
CA SER A 405 3.10 -18.80 -0.15
C SER A 405 3.39 -17.31 -0.34
N TYR A 406 2.51 -16.58 -1.05
CA TYR A 406 2.66 -15.15 -1.37
C TYR A 406 1.79 -14.22 -0.53
N ALA A 407 0.85 -14.78 0.25
CA ALA A 407 -0.19 -14.02 0.93
C ALA A 407 -0.39 -14.55 2.37
N LYS A 408 0.64 -14.38 3.22
CA LYS A 408 0.68 -14.89 4.61
C LYS A 408 -0.48 -14.34 5.46
N GLU A 409 -0.98 -13.16 5.09
CA GLU A 409 -2.10 -12.46 5.68
C GLU A 409 -3.43 -13.26 5.57
N TYR A 410 -3.52 -14.19 4.61
CA TYR A 410 -4.66 -15.09 4.43
C TYR A 410 -4.45 -16.48 5.09
N GLN A 411 -3.30 -16.76 5.71
CA GLN A 411 -3.05 -18.04 6.41
C GLN A 411 -3.97 -18.26 7.61
N PHE A 412 -4.65 -17.23 8.11
CA PHE A 412 -5.65 -17.40 9.16
C PHE A 412 -6.87 -18.23 8.67
N TYR A 413 -7.18 -18.18 7.37
CA TYR A 413 -8.32 -18.92 6.79
C TYR A 413 -8.08 -20.42 6.71
N SER A 414 -6.83 -20.90 6.70
CA SER A 414 -6.53 -22.35 6.76
C SER A 414 -6.80 -22.97 8.13
N ARG A 415 -7.09 -22.17 9.16
CA ARG A 415 -7.44 -22.62 10.52
C ARG A 415 -8.95 -22.74 10.76
N ALA A 416 -9.79 -22.41 9.78
CA ALA A 416 -11.25 -22.59 9.90
C ALA A 416 -11.64 -24.08 9.83
N PRO A 417 -12.71 -24.52 10.52
CA PRO A 417 -12.98 -25.96 10.72
C PRO A 417 -13.47 -26.72 9.47
N LEU A 418 -13.86 -26.05 8.38
CA LEU A 418 -14.46 -26.68 7.20
C LEU A 418 -13.74 -26.30 5.90
N VAL A 419 -13.03 -27.27 5.30
CA VAL A 419 -12.23 -27.13 4.06
C VAL A 419 -13.09 -26.62 2.87
N MET A 420 -14.36 -27.03 2.79
CA MET A 420 -15.24 -26.64 1.68
C MET A 420 -15.54 -25.13 1.67
N ASN A 421 -15.83 -24.53 2.82
CA ASN A 421 -16.12 -23.09 2.93
C ASN A 421 -14.86 -22.23 2.65
N GLN A 422 -13.69 -22.75 3.02
CA GLN A 422 -12.41 -22.12 2.70
C GLN A 422 -12.17 -22.09 1.18
N ASN A 423 -12.47 -23.17 0.47
CA ASN A 423 -12.30 -23.25 -0.98
C ASN A 423 -13.20 -22.24 -1.71
N ILE A 424 -14.47 -22.11 -1.32
CA ILE A 424 -15.38 -21.14 -1.96
C ILE A 424 -14.90 -19.69 -1.74
N PHE A 425 -14.45 -19.36 -0.54
CA PHE A 425 -13.90 -18.03 -0.26
C PHE A 425 -12.57 -17.80 -0.98
N HIS A 426 -11.74 -18.84 -1.09
CA HIS A 426 -10.49 -18.80 -1.84
C HIS A 426 -10.75 -18.52 -3.31
N ASP A 427 -11.69 -19.24 -3.91
CA ASP A 427 -12.14 -19.04 -5.28
C ASP A 427 -12.53 -17.56 -5.48
N LEU A 428 -13.40 -17.00 -4.63
CA LEU A 428 -13.79 -15.59 -4.69
C LEU A 428 -12.59 -14.61 -4.72
N ILE A 429 -11.57 -14.85 -3.90
CA ILE A 429 -10.35 -14.03 -3.85
C ILE A 429 -9.51 -14.19 -5.12
N LEU A 430 -9.37 -15.40 -5.64
CA LEU A 430 -8.66 -15.63 -6.91
C LEU A 430 -9.34 -14.89 -8.06
N GLY A 431 -10.66 -14.91 -8.12
CA GLY A 431 -11.41 -14.16 -9.13
C GLY A 431 -11.18 -12.66 -9.05
N LEU A 432 -11.11 -12.09 -7.84
CA LEU A 432 -10.74 -10.68 -7.65
C LEU A 432 -9.34 -10.37 -8.16
N ILE A 433 -8.39 -11.27 -7.92
CA ILE A 433 -7.01 -11.13 -8.39
C ILE A 433 -6.96 -11.16 -9.92
N GLU A 434 -7.68 -12.08 -10.56
CA GLU A 434 -7.79 -12.16 -12.02
C GLU A 434 -8.43 -10.92 -12.61
N LEU A 435 -9.49 -10.42 -11.98
CA LEU A 435 -10.18 -9.21 -12.41
C LEU A 435 -9.26 -7.99 -12.33
N ILE A 436 -8.54 -7.82 -11.22
CA ILE A 436 -7.55 -6.74 -11.07
C ILE A 436 -6.40 -6.89 -12.07
N ALA A 437 -5.89 -8.11 -12.27
CA ALA A 437 -4.83 -8.36 -13.25
C ALA A 437 -5.28 -7.98 -14.66
N THR A 438 -6.52 -8.31 -15.01
CA THR A 438 -7.14 -8.00 -16.30
C THR A 438 -7.38 -6.50 -16.46
N ASN A 439 -7.82 -5.80 -15.42
CA ASN A 439 -8.19 -4.39 -15.48
C ASN A 439 -7.01 -3.44 -15.32
N GLN A 440 -5.86 -3.93 -14.87
CA GLN A 440 -4.70 -3.10 -14.53
C GLN A 440 -3.41 -3.63 -15.15
N ILE A 441 -3.00 -4.87 -14.84
CA ILE A 441 -1.71 -5.41 -15.29
C ILE A 441 -1.70 -5.63 -16.81
N TYR A 442 -2.80 -6.11 -17.38
CA TYR A 442 -2.91 -6.32 -18.83
C TYR A 442 -2.68 -5.02 -19.62
N PHE A 443 -3.29 -3.92 -19.21
CA PHE A 443 -3.10 -2.62 -19.88
C PHE A 443 -1.69 -2.08 -19.72
N TYR A 444 -1.09 -2.25 -18.54
CA TYR A 444 0.33 -1.99 -18.35
C TYR A 444 1.17 -2.74 -19.40
N LEU A 445 0.89 -4.02 -19.65
CA LEU A 445 1.63 -4.81 -20.64
C LEU A 445 1.45 -4.28 -22.06
N ILE A 446 0.25 -3.83 -22.42
CA ILE A 446 0.00 -3.22 -23.74
C ILE A 446 0.86 -1.97 -23.91
N ILE A 447 0.79 -1.04 -22.97
CA ILE A 447 1.53 0.24 -23.03
C ILE A 447 3.04 -0.05 -23.08
N ALA A 448 3.53 -0.94 -22.19
CA ALA A 448 4.94 -1.31 -22.16
C ALA A 448 5.40 -1.90 -23.50
N SER A 449 4.65 -2.84 -24.07
CA SER A 449 4.99 -3.46 -25.36
C SER A 449 4.95 -2.49 -26.53
N ARG A 450 3.96 -1.58 -26.60
CA ARG A 450 3.84 -0.58 -27.69
C ARG A 450 4.97 0.44 -27.66
N HIS A 451 5.42 0.83 -26.48
CA HIS A 451 6.59 1.68 -26.30
C HIS A 451 7.93 0.92 -26.30
N GLN A 452 7.96 -0.34 -26.76
CA GLN A 452 9.16 -1.18 -26.85
C GLN A 452 9.90 -1.38 -25.51
N HIS A 453 9.22 -1.14 -24.38
CA HIS A 453 9.76 -1.44 -23.08
C HIS A 453 9.61 -2.94 -22.85
N GLN A 454 10.72 -3.66 -22.75
CA GLN A 454 10.68 -5.09 -22.47
C GLN A 454 10.15 -5.32 -21.04
N PRO A 455 8.94 -5.88 -20.86
CA PRO A 455 8.41 -6.20 -19.53
C PRO A 455 9.08 -7.46 -18.97
N PHE A 456 9.92 -8.12 -19.76
CA PHE A 456 10.73 -9.28 -19.41
C PHE A 456 12.21 -8.88 -19.34
N SER A 457 12.96 -9.57 -18.50
CA SER A 457 14.40 -9.41 -18.37
C SER A 457 15.11 -9.93 -19.62
N GLU A 458 16.09 -9.16 -20.11
CA GLU A 458 16.91 -9.47 -21.29
C GLU A 458 17.54 -10.86 -21.24
N ASN A 459 17.87 -11.35 -20.03
CA ASN A 459 18.63 -12.59 -19.86
C ASN A 459 17.77 -13.86 -19.77
N LYS A 460 16.46 -13.74 -19.57
CA LYS A 460 15.52 -14.88 -19.50
C LYS A 460 14.12 -14.40 -19.85
N ALA A 461 13.56 -14.87 -20.98
CA ALA A 461 12.17 -14.62 -21.40
C ALA A 461 11.09 -15.07 -20.37
N GLN A 462 11.50 -15.67 -19.24
CA GLN A 462 10.64 -16.10 -18.14
C GLN A 462 10.73 -15.20 -16.90
N THR A 463 11.75 -14.32 -16.80
CA THR A 463 11.91 -13.45 -15.63
C THR A 463 11.28 -12.10 -15.93
N VAL A 464 10.26 -11.73 -15.16
CA VAL A 464 9.47 -10.51 -15.32
C VAL A 464 10.19 -9.32 -14.68
N LYS A 465 10.20 -8.15 -15.33
CA LYS A 465 10.59 -6.90 -14.67
C LYS A 465 9.61 -6.65 -13.53
N PRO A 466 10.08 -6.54 -12.28
CA PRO A 466 9.18 -6.54 -11.14
C PRO A 466 8.48 -5.17 -11.04
N PHE A 467 7.21 -5.16 -10.63
CA PHE A 467 6.36 -3.96 -10.62
C PHE A 467 5.38 -3.94 -9.44
N ARG A 468 4.79 -2.78 -9.16
CA ARG A 468 3.69 -2.62 -8.17
C ARG A 468 2.58 -1.75 -8.71
N ILE A 469 1.35 -2.05 -8.32
CA ILE A 469 0.23 -1.12 -8.48
C ILE A 469 0.35 -0.07 -7.37
N ILE A 470 0.31 1.21 -7.72
CA ILE A 470 0.36 2.29 -6.73
C ILE A 470 -0.96 2.35 -5.97
N PRO A 471 -0.95 2.34 -4.62
CA PRO A 471 -2.17 2.38 -3.82
C PRO A 471 -2.94 3.68 -4.07
N ARG A 472 -4.27 3.55 -4.16
CA ARG A 472 -5.18 4.63 -4.54
C ARG A 472 -6.14 4.96 -3.41
N SER A 473 -6.46 6.23 -3.24
CA SER A 473 -7.56 6.66 -2.38
C SER A 473 -8.91 6.35 -3.02
N LYS A 474 -9.98 6.29 -2.22
CA LYS A 474 -11.35 6.09 -2.74
C LYS A 474 -11.76 7.15 -3.77
N HIS A 475 -11.20 8.35 -3.69
CA HIS A 475 -11.51 9.44 -4.61
C HIS A 475 -10.79 9.29 -5.96
N GLN A 476 -9.79 8.42 -6.05
CA GLN A 476 -9.05 8.11 -7.27
C GLN A 476 -9.66 6.90 -7.96
N ASN A 477 -10.84 7.14 -8.53
CA ASN A 477 -11.62 6.13 -9.25
C ASN A 477 -11.47 6.24 -10.77
N ARG A 478 -10.78 7.26 -11.30
CA ARG A 478 -10.61 7.41 -12.76
C ARG A 478 -9.32 6.80 -13.30
N TYR A 479 -8.30 6.67 -12.45
CA TYR A 479 -6.97 6.24 -12.87
C TYR A 479 -6.49 5.06 -12.03
N SER A 480 -5.81 4.11 -12.66
CA SER A 480 -4.88 3.20 -11.98
C SER A 480 -3.46 3.48 -12.43
N CYS A 481 -2.47 3.19 -11.58
CA CYS A 481 -1.07 3.36 -11.92
C CYS A 481 -0.23 2.14 -11.55
N VAL A 482 0.60 1.69 -12.49
CA VAL A 482 1.60 0.65 -12.29
C VAL A 482 2.99 1.28 -12.33
N PHE A 483 3.78 1.04 -11.30
CA PHE A 483 5.16 1.50 -11.19
C PHE A 483 6.15 0.37 -11.44
N VAL A 484 7.11 0.63 -12.32
CA VAL A 484 8.23 -0.26 -12.65
C VAL A 484 9.53 0.44 -12.34
N LEU A 485 10.34 -0.16 -11.46
CA LEU A 485 11.68 0.35 -11.15
C LEU A 485 12.60 0.24 -12.37
N GLU A 486 13.33 1.31 -12.66
CA GLU A 486 14.31 1.32 -13.74
C GLU A 486 15.56 2.10 -13.28
N PRO A 487 16.54 1.39 -12.68
CA PRO A 487 17.75 2.02 -12.12
C PRO A 487 18.60 2.81 -13.12
N SER A 488 18.42 2.56 -14.42
CA SER A 488 19.13 3.28 -15.48
C SER A 488 18.58 4.69 -15.75
N LEU A 489 17.39 5.02 -15.25
CA LEU A 489 16.77 6.32 -15.45
C LEU A 489 17.32 7.39 -14.49
N LYS A 490 17.36 8.63 -14.98
CA LYS A 490 17.71 9.83 -14.19
C LYS A 490 16.51 10.68 -13.76
N ARG A 491 15.32 10.33 -14.25
CA ARG A 491 14.04 10.96 -13.94
C ARG A 491 12.91 9.96 -14.16
N ASN A 492 11.78 10.17 -13.50
CA ASN A 492 10.60 9.36 -13.77
C ASN A 492 10.07 9.61 -15.19
N GLU A 493 9.57 8.55 -15.82
CA GLU A 493 8.87 8.61 -17.09
C GLU A 493 7.41 8.19 -16.90
N TYR A 494 6.50 8.82 -17.63
CA TYR A 494 5.06 8.64 -17.47
C TYR A 494 4.41 8.30 -18.81
N PHE A 495 3.53 7.30 -18.80
CA PHE A 495 2.81 6.83 -19.96
C PHE A 495 1.33 6.74 -19.62
N LEU A 496 0.47 7.36 -20.42
CA LEU A 496 -0.98 7.38 -20.21
C LEU A 496 -1.63 6.50 -21.27
N GLY A 497 -2.37 5.49 -20.83
CA GLY A 497 -3.28 4.71 -21.67
C GLY A 497 -4.72 5.08 -21.38
N GLU A 498 -5.49 5.45 -22.41
CA GLU A 498 -6.90 5.82 -22.32
C GLU A 498 -7.79 4.74 -22.91
N LEU A 499 -8.72 4.25 -22.09
CA LEU A 499 -9.81 3.39 -22.50
C LEU A 499 -11.01 4.26 -22.88
N ALA A 500 -11.42 4.22 -24.15
CA ALA A 500 -12.58 4.97 -24.64
C ALA A 500 -13.69 4.03 -25.13
N LEU A 501 -14.95 4.39 -24.82
CA LEU A 501 -16.13 3.77 -25.40
C LEU A 501 -16.35 4.36 -26.79
N MET A 502 -16.40 3.54 -27.83
CA MET A 502 -16.74 4.01 -29.17
C MET A 502 -18.24 4.30 -29.23
N GLU A 503 -18.60 5.55 -29.52
CA GLU A 503 -19.97 5.93 -29.81
C GLU A 503 -20.39 5.31 -31.16
N SER A 504 -21.39 4.42 -31.14
CA SER A 504 -21.97 3.87 -32.36
C SER A 504 -22.85 4.92 -33.03
N ASN A 505 -22.33 5.61 -34.03
CA ASN A 505 -23.15 6.36 -34.97
C ASN A 505 -23.92 5.39 -35.87
N SER A 506 -25.08 4.91 -35.43
CA SER A 506 -26.30 4.69 -36.23
C SER A 506 -27.31 3.79 -35.51
N SER A 507 -28.58 4.16 -35.69
CA SER A 507 -29.79 3.61 -35.11
C SER A 507 -30.03 2.11 -35.38
N ASN A 508 -30.54 1.43 -34.35
CA ASN A 508 -31.34 0.20 -34.37
C ASN A 508 -30.71 -1.21 -34.28
N GLU A 509 -29.49 -1.36 -33.78
CA GLU A 509 -29.10 -2.63 -33.14
C GLU A 509 -28.42 -2.36 -31.80
N TYR A 510 -28.71 -3.17 -30.79
CA TYR A 510 -28.01 -3.16 -29.50
C TYR A 510 -26.55 -3.60 -29.74
N VAL A 511 -25.72 -2.69 -30.24
CA VAL A 511 -24.31 -2.94 -30.49
C VAL A 511 -23.58 -2.74 -29.18
N TYR A 512 -23.01 -3.84 -28.67
CA TYR A 512 -22.05 -3.86 -27.58
C TYR A 512 -20.98 -2.79 -27.81
N GLY A 513 -20.82 -1.85 -26.86
CA GLY A 513 -19.85 -0.77 -26.98
C GLY A 513 -18.45 -1.30 -27.25
N ASN A 514 -17.92 -1.05 -28.44
CA ASN A 514 -16.54 -1.36 -28.77
C ASN A 514 -15.63 -0.44 -27.93
N LEU A 515 -14.58 -0.99 -27.33
CA LEU A 515 -13.58 -0.22 -26.58
C LEU A 515 -12.36 0.02 -27.48
N SER A 516 -11.88 1.26 -27.53
CA SER A 516 -10.55 1.58 -28.05
C SER A 516 -9.57 1.79 -26.90
N PHE A 517 -8.29 1.56 -27.17
CA PHE A 517 -7.21 1.80 -26.23
C PHE A 517 -6.03 2.45 -26.93
N ASP A 518 -5.82 3.72 -26.62
CA ASP A 518 -4.73 4.54 -27.12
C ASP A 518 -3.77 4.85 -25.97
N ASP A 519 -2.48 5.00 -26.29
CA ASP A 519 -1.45 5.29 -25.30
C ASP A 519 -0.41 6.26 -25.82
N GLU A 520 0.09 7.10 -24.92
CA GLU A 520 1.11 8.10 -25.20
C GLU A 520 2.07 8.31 -24.03
N GLN A 521 3.28 8.78 -24.33
CA GLN A 521 4.20 9.26 -23.30
C GLN A 521 3.84 10.71 -22.94
N ILE A 522 3.71 10.99 -21.65
CA ILE A 522 3.28 12.29 -21.13
C ILE A 522 4.32 12.93 -20.21
N TYR A 523 4.19 14.23 -20.00
CA TYR A 523 4.97 15.02 -19.05
C TYR A 523 4.01 15.72 -18.08
N PRO A 524 3.54 15.01 -17.04
CA PRO A 524 2.45 15.48 -16.20
C PRO A 524 2.84 16.73 -15.40
N SER A 525 1.90 17.65 -15.28
CA SER A 525 1.94 18.74 -14.31
C SER A 525 1.76 18.23 -12.87
N GLU A 526 1.97 19.09 -11.88
CA GLU A 526 1.67 18.76 -10.48
C GLU A 526 0.18 18.48 -10.27
N GLU A 527 -0.72 19.19 -10.96
CA GLU A 527 -2.15 18.90 -10.94
C GLU A 527 -2.47 17.51 -11.52
N ASP A 528 -1.82 17.14 -12.62
CA ASP A 528 -1.99 15.82 -13.25
C ASP A 528 -1.51 14.71 -12.31
N LEU A 529 -0.34 14.87 -11.70
CA LEU A 529 0.20 13.90 -10.73
C LEU A 529 -0.74 13.69 -9.54
N VAL A 530 -1.39 14.76 -9.09
CA VAL A 530 -2.44 14.68 -8.07
C VAL A 530 -3.66 13.89 -8.57
N GLU A 531 -4.11 14.16 -9.80
CA GLU A 531 -5.26 13.48 -10.41
C GLU A 531 -5.01 11.98 -10.60
N TYR A 532 -3.81 11.62 -11.05
CA TYR A 532 -3.35 10.23 -11.22
C TYR A 532 -3.07 9.51 -9.90
N GLY A 533 -3.11 10.25 -8.79
CA GLY A 533 -2.83 9.74 -7.45
C GLY A 533 -1.39 9.39 -7.19
N LEU A 534 -0.49 10.09 -7.86
CA LEU A 534 0.94 10.06 -7.67
C LEU A 534 1.42 11.19 -6.75
N HIS A 535 0.61 12.22 -6.49
CA HIS A 535 0.83 13.19 -5.42
C HIS A 535 -0.43 13.36 -4.55
N LEU A 536 -0.23 13.65 -3.27
CA LEU A 536 -1.32 14.02 -2.35
C LEU A 536 -1.55 15.53 -2.45
N ARG A 537 -2.81 15.97 -2.66
CA ARG A 537 -3.13 17.42 -2.63
C ARG A 537 -2.67 18.03 -1.31
N PRO A 538 -1.82 19.07 -1.32
CA PRO A 538 -1.78 19.99 -0.19
C PRO A 538 -3.15 20.66 -0.15
N LYS A 539 -3.98 20.33 0.84
CA LYS A 539 -5.28 20.99 0.95
C LYS A 539 -5.07 22.46 1.31
N THR A 540 -5.43 23.34 0.38
CA THR A 540 -6.08 24.60 0.70
C THR A 540 -7.25 24.31 1.64
N GLN A 541 -7.16 24.90 2.84
CA GLN A 541 -8.22 25.15 3.84
C GLN A 541 -9.40 24.14 3.86
N PHE A 542 -9.37 23.20 4.82
CA PHE A 542 -10.62 22.74 5.41
C PHE A 542 -11.12 23.84 6.36
N SER A 543 -12.31 24.37 6.10
CA SER A 543 -13.02 25.24 7.02
C SER A 543 -13.33 24.52 8.33
N ALA A 544 -13.28 25.30 9.41
CA ALA A 544 -13.38 24.94 10.82
C ALA A 544 -14.55 24.02 11.20
#